data_AF-A0AB74IJM6-F1
#
_entry.id   AF-A0AB74IJM6-F1
#
_cell.length_a   1.000
_cell.length_b   1.000
_cell.length_c   1.000
_cell.angle_alpha   90.00
_cell.angle_beta   90.00
_cell.angle_gamma   90.00
#
_symmetry.space_group_name_H-M   'P 1'
#
loop_
_entity.id
_entity.type
_entity.pdbx_description
1 polymer ?
#
loop_
_entity_poly.entity_id
_entity_poly.type
_entity_poly.pdbx_seq_one_letter_code
_entity_poly.pdbx_strand_id
1 'polypeptide(L)'
;AAAAVNAHGLSRTIFLKFFVTKAINSKGIKYNGANTCYQYARKNHLSDLQIIPQINDRELHFEGETAYLNVFNTKLSVREYLQCWADAQKAHSGNGAALMPIVSASVPANNEVAFNTARDTLAWAKSAGRKTMSILPNPDAGRIINTQCTLWTYQSGSVKAARFDESARKAKLAFVEIAKPDYVVLDLMGDLGNRRWIGDFSSYIIYLC
;
A
#
# COMPACT_ATOMS: atom_id res chain seq x y z
N ALA A 1 6.30 13.40 -8.61
CA ALA A 1 5.95 13.46 -7.18
C ALA A 1 7.18 13.71 -6.31
N ALA A 2 8.14 12.77 -6.22
CA ALA A 2 9.32 12.88 -5.34
C ALA A 2 10.14 14.18 -5.51
N ALA A 3 10.47 14.54 -6.74
CA ALA A 3 11.17 15.80 -7.04
C ALA A 3 10.40 17.04 -6.55
N ALA A 4 9.06 17.04 -6.65
CA ALA A 4 8.24 18.15 -6.18
C ALA A 4 8.22 18.24 -4.65
N VAL A 5 8.11 17.11 -3.94
CA VAL A 5 8.20 17.08 -2.46
C VAL A 5 9.52 17.68 -1.99
N ASN A 6 10.63 17.31 -2.64
CA ASN A 6 11.95 17.86 -2.34
C ASN A 6 12.06 19.35 -2.67
N ALA A 7 11.58 19.79 -3.83
CA ALA A 7 11.60 21.19 -4.25
C ALA A 7 10.85 22.12 -3.27
N HIS A 8 9.84 21.59 -2.57
CA HIS A 8 9.08 22.33 -1.55
C HIS A 8 9.57 22.11 -0.11
N GLY A 9 10.66 21.37 0.11
CA GLY A 9 11.20 21.14 1.45
C GLY A 9 10.31 20.26 2.35
N LEU A 10 9.44 19.43 1.77
CA LEU A 10 8.42 18.66 2.49
C LEU A 10 8.84 17.23 2.84
N SER A 11 10.14 16.91 2.75
CA SER A 11 10.68 15.55 2.88
C SER A 11 10.36 14.88 4.22
N ARG A 12 10.25 15.67 5.30
CA ARG A 12 9.93 15.21 6.66
C ARG A 12 8.45 15.25 7.01
N THR A 13 7.60 15.77 6.11
CA THR A 13 6.16 15.93 6.36
C THR A 13 5.32 15.00 5.47
N ILE A 14 5.77 14.74 4.24
CA ILE A 14 5.05 13.91 3.28
C ILE A 14 5.59 12.48 3.26
N PHE A 15 4.66 11.53 3.29
CA PHE A 15 4.93 10.12 3.01
C PHE A 15 4.57 9.81 1.56
N LEU A 16 5.53 9.24 0.81
CA LEU A 16 5.29 8.72 -0.53
C LEU A 16 4.97 7.23 -0.45
N LYS A 17 3.68 6.92 -0.51
CA LYS A 17 3.19 5.56 -0.61
C LYS A 17 3.15 5.08 -2.06
N PHE A 18 3.63 3.88 -2.32
CA PHE A 18 3.66 3.34 -3.67
C PHE A 18 3.55 1.81 -3.71
N PHE A 19 2.95 1.32 -4.79
CA PHE A 19 2.90 -0.09 -5.17
C PHE A 19 4.30 -0.55 -5.64
N VAL A 20 4.85 -1.57 -4.99
CA VAL A 20 6.28 -1.94 -5.11
C VAL A 20 6.69 -2.30 -6.54
N THR A 21 5.95 -3.15 -7.24
CA THR A 21 6.30 -3.59 -8.60
C THR A 21 5.80 -2.61 -9.66
N LYS A 22 4.67 -1.94 -9.41
CA LYS A 22 4.07 -1.02 -10.39
C LYS A 22 4.72 0.36 -10.45
N ALA A 23 5.25 0.85 -9.32
CA ALA A 23 5.83 2.19 -9.24
C ALA A 23 7.35 2.21 -9.46
N ILE A 24 8.03 1.07 -9.34
CA ILE A 24 9.49 1.01 -9.48
C ILE A 24 9.89 0.75 -10.92
N ASN A 25 10.53 1.75 -11.55
CA ASN A 25 11.15 1.56 -12.85
C ASN A 25 12.47 0.80 -12.70
N SER A 26 12.41 -0.50 -12.99
CA SER A 26 13.55 -1.39 -12.83
C SER A 26 14.57 -1.33 -13.97
N LYS A 27 14.29 -0.60 -15.07
CA LYS A 27 15.12 -0.62 -16.28
C LYS A 27 16.58 -0.24 -16.01
N GLY A 28 17.50 -1.13 -16.37
CA GLY A 28 18.95 -0.92 -16.23
C GLY A 28 19.47 -1.05 -14.80
N ILE A 29 18.69 -1.59 -13.87
CA ILE A 29 19.10 -1.87 -12.49
C ILE A 29 19.50 -3.34 -12.38
N LYS A 30 20.65 -3.61 -11.76
CA LYS A 30 21.08 -4.95 -11.36
C LYS A 30 21.09 -5.01 -9.84
N TYR A 31 20.29 -5.90 -9.26
CA TYR A 31 20.18 -6.03 -7.82
C TYR A 31 21.50 -6.49 -7.18
N ASN A 32 21.92 -5.79 -6.12
CA ASN A 32 23.12 -6.01 -5.32
C ASN A 32 22.90 -5.68 -3.83
N GLY A 33 21.67 -5.86 -3.33
CA GLY A 33 21.31 -5.55 -1.94
C GLY A 33 21.16 -4.05 -1.68
N ALA A 34 21.56 -3.59 -0.49
CA ALA A 34 21.35 -2.23 0.01
C ALA A 34 21.74 -1.11 -0.98
N ASN A 35 22.86 -1.28 -1.69
CA ASN A 35 23.33 -0.29 -2.65
C ASN A 35 22.33 -0.11 -3.81
N THR A 36 21.58 -1.13 -4.20
CA THR A 36 20.52 -1.01 -5.22
C THR A 36 19.44 -0.05 -4.77
N CYS A 37 18.90 -0.23 -3.56
CA CYS A 37 17.85 0.64 -3.02
C CYS A 37 18.36 2.08 -2.80
N TYR A 38 19.61 2.23 -2.33
CA TYR A 38 20.24 3.54 -2.20
C TYR A 38 20.41 4.28 -3.54
N GLN A 39 21.00 3.63 -4.55
CA GLN A 39 21.19 4.23 -5.87
C GLN A 39 19.86 4.51 -6.57
N TYR A 40 18.88 3.61 -6.40
CA TYR A 40 17.53 3.84 -6.89
C TYR A 40 16.90 5.08 -6.24
N ALA A 41 17.03 5.22 -4.92
CA ALA A 41 16.50 6.37 -4.21
C ALA A 41 17.08 7.68 -4.77
N ARG A 42 18.40 7.74 -4.93
CA ARG A 42 19.09 8.91 -5.48
C ARG A 42 18.65 9.25 -6.90
N LYS A 43 18.65 8.25 -7.79
CA LYS A 43 18.28 8.45 -9.21
C LYS A 43 16.83 8.92 -9.38
N ASN A 44 15.95 8.59 -8.43
CA ASN A 44 14.53 8.91 -8.50
C ASN A 44 14.09 9.99 -7.51
N HIS A 45 15.03 10.77 -6.97
CA HIS A 45 14.76 11.87 -6.04
C HIS A 45 14.02 11.45 -4.76
N LEU A 46 14.21 10.22 -4.29
CA LEU A 46 13.65 9.71 -3.03
C LEU A 46 14.59 9.93 -1.83
N SER A 47 15.75 10.55 -2.04
CA SER A 47 16.70 10.87 -0.98
C SER A 47 16.04 11.66 0.15
N ASP A 48 16.21 11.18 1.37
CA ASP A 48 15.64 11.73 2.62
C ASP A 48 14.10 11.79 2.68
N LEU A 49 13.41 11.31 1.65
CA LEU A 49 11.96 11.21 1.63
C LEU A 49 11.49 10.02 2.47
N GLN A 50 10.36 10.22 3.14
CA GLN A 50 9.65 9.13 3.79
C GLN A 50 8.85 8.35 2.76
N ILE A 51 9.14 7.06 2.62
CA ILE A 51 8.46 6.15 1.72
C ILE A 51 7.62 5.13 2.49
N ILE A 52 6.53 4.70 1.86
CA ILE A 52 5.68 3.61 2.34
C ILE A 52 5.53 2.59 1.21
N PRO A 53 6.35 1.53 1.16
CA PRO A 53 6.10 0.44 0.24
C PRO A 53 4.77 -0.23 0.60
N GLN A 54 3.89 -0.32 -0.39
CA GLN A 54 2.65 -1.07 -0.32
C GLN A 54 2.87 -2.43 -0.97
N ILE A 55 2.80 -3.50 -0.17
CA ILE A 55 2.69 -4.87 -0.67
C ILE A 55 1.22 -5.11 -0.99
N ASN A 56 0.93 -5.35 -2.26
CA ASN A 56 -0.43 -5.56 -2.72
C ASN A 56 -0.58 -6.93 -3.41
N ASP A 57 -1.78 -7.48 -3.35
CA ASP A 57 -2.11 -8.80 -3.89
C ASP A 57 -1.84 -8.90 -5.40
N ARG A 58 -2.14 -7.84 -6.15
CA ARG A 58 -1.92 -7.77 -7.61
C ARG A 58 -0.46 -7.51 -8.00
N GLU A 59 0.45 -7.49 -7.05
CA GLU A 59 1.90 -7.30 -7.27
C GLU A 59 2.71 -8.53 -6.90
N LEU A 60 2.09 -9.47 -6.20
CA LEU A 60 2.70 -10.74 -5.82
C LEU A 60 2.55 -11.73 -6.97
N HIS A 61 3.64 -12.46 -7.21
CA HIS A 61 3.65 -13.64 -8.04
C HIS A 61 3.84 -14.86 -7.12
N PHE A 62 3.24 -15.99 -7.49
CA PHE A 62 3.19 -17.18 -6.64
C PHE A 62 3.86 -18.36 -7.33
N GLU A 63 4.70 -19.08 -6.60
CA GLU A 63 5.26 -20.38 -6.96
C GLU A 63 5.02 -21.32 -5.80
N GLY A 64 3.99 -22.15 -5.93
CA GLY A 64 3.46 -22.93 -4.81
C GLY A 64 3.01 -22.00 -3.67
N GLU A 65 3.53 -22.25 -2.47
CA GLU A 65 3.23 -21.47 -1.26
C GLU A 65 4.15 -20.25 -1.08
N THR A 66 5.04 -19.98 -2.04
CA THR A 66 5.97 -18.86 -1.96
C THR A 66 5.49 -17.69 -2.81
N ALA A 67 5.40 -16.50 -2.18
CA ALA A 67 5.12 -15.25 -2.87
C ALA A 67 6.40 -14.43 -3.12
N TYR A 68 6.50 -13.83 -4.29
CA TYR A 68 7.64 -13.01 -4.71
C TYR A 68 7.22 -11.74 -5.45
N LEU A 69 8.15 -10.80 -5.50
CA LEU A 69 8.06 -9.53 -6.21
C LEU A 69 9.04 -9.54 -7.37
N ASN A 70 8.58 -9.11 -8.54
CA ASN A 70 9.43 -8.85 -9.69
C ASN A 70 9.81 -7.37 -9.69
N VAL A 71 11.00 -7.05 -9.19
CA VAL A 71 11.47 -5.68 -8.97
C VAL A 71 13.00 -5.63 -9.08
N PHE A 72 13.55 -4.49 -9.52
CA PHE A 72 14.98 -4.31 -9.77
C PHE A 72 15.57 -5.33 -10.76
N ASN A 73 14.77 -5.74 -11.76
CA ASN A 73 15.07 -6.78 -12.75
C ASN A 73 15.49 -8.12 -12.13
N THR A 74 14.92 -8.44 -10.97
CA THR A 74 15.13 -9.72 -10.30
C THR A 74 13.84 -10.15 -9.62
N LYS A 75 13.84 -11.41 -9.19
CA LYS A 75 12.84 -11.98 -8.31
C LYS A 75 13.33 -11.85 -6.86
N LEU A 76 12.54 -11.23 -6.00
CA LEU A 76 12.83 -11.11 -4.56
C LEU A 76 11.65 -11.61 -3.76
N SER A 77 11.91 -12.25 -2.62
CA SER A 77 10.92 -12.35 -1.56
C SER A 77 10.55 -10.94 -1.06
N VAL A 78 9.36 -10.79 -0.48
CA VAL A 78 8.95 -9.52 0.14
C VAL A 78 9.97 -9.09 1.22
N ARG A 79 10.51 -10.04 1.97
CA ARG A 79 11.52 -9.77 3.01
C ARG A 79 12.81 -9.22 2.41
N GLU A 80 13.35 -9.82 1.36
CA GLU A 80 14.58 -9.32 0.72
C GLU A 80 14.40 -7.90 0.18
N TYR A 81 13.26 -7.64 -0.46
CA TYR A 81 12.92 -6.30 -0.95
C TYR A 81 12.90 -5.27 0.19
N LEU A 82 12.21 -5.56 1.30
CA LEU A 82 12.13 -4.62 2.42
C LEU A 82 13.46 -4.49 3.17
N GLN A 83 14.24 -5.56 3.26
CA GLN A 83 15.57 -5.56 3.87
C GLN A 83 16.53 -4.68 3.07
N CYS A 84 16.46 -4.70 1.73
CA CYS A 84 17.25 -3.82 0.87
C CYS A 84 17.07 -2.34 1.22
N TRP A 85 15.83 -1.89 1.42
CA TRP A 85 15.54 -0.51 1.83
C TRP A 85 16.03 -0.19 3.23
N ALA A 86 15.82 -1.11 4.17
CA ALA A 86 16.26 -0.92 5.55
C ALA A 86 17.79 -0.85 5.68
N ASP A 87 18.49 -1.73 4.98
CA ASP A 87 19.95 -1.75 4.98
C ASP A 87 20.51 -0.53 4.25
N ALA A 88 19.85 -0.07 3.17
CA ALA A 88 20.21 1.18 2.50
C ALA A 88 20.08 2.38 3.44
N GLN A 89 18.96 2.47 4.17
CA GLN A 89 18.74 3.52 5.18
C GLN A 89 19.80 3.49 6.28
N LYS A 90 20.19 2.28 6.74
CA LYS A 90 21.21 2.11 7.78
C LYS A 90 22.61 2.46 7.28
N ALA A 91 23.03 1.91 6.14
CA ALA A 91 24.38 2.03 5.60
C ALA A 91 24.67 3.44 5.03
N HIS A 92 23.63 4.15 4.57
CA HIS A 92 23.76 5.48 3.96
C HIS A 92 22.95 6.54 4.71
N SER A 93 22.78 6.36 6.03
CA SER A 93 22.10 7.32 6.90
C SER A 93 22.74 8.71 6.77
N GLY A 94 21.92 9.74 6.54
CA GLY A 94 22.38 11.12 6.35
C GLY A 94 23.07 11.39 5.01
N ASN A 95 23.13 10.40 4.11
CA ASN A 95 23.78 10.54 2.81
C ASN A 95 22.82 10.29 1.64
N GLY A 96 21.55 10.68 1.80
CA GLY A 96 20.55 10.63 0.74
C GLY A 96 19.87 9.28 0.53
N ALA A 97 19.85 8.40 1.54
CA ALA A 97 18.97 7.24 1.56
C ALA A 97 17.50 7.64 1.75
N ALA A 98 16.57 6.87 1.19
CA ALA A 98 15.15 7.02 1.53
C ALA A 98 14.89 6.50 2.96
N LEU A 99 13.88 7.06 3.62
CA LEU A 99 13.45 6.66 4.95
C LEU A 99 12.21 5.78 4.82
N MET A 100 12.23 4.58 5.39
CA MET A 100 11.11 3.64 5.35
C MET A 100 10.52 3.42 6.76
N PRO A 101 9.84 4.44 7.33
CA PRO A 101 9.30 4.35 8.68
C PRO A 101 8.03 3.49 8.77
N ILE A 102 7.32 3.29 7.66
CA ILE A 102 6.05 2.54 7.60
C ILE A 102 6.11 1.53 6.46
N VAL A 103 5.64 0.31 6.70
CA VAL A 103 5.36 -0.68 5.66
C VAL A 103 3.86 -0.93 5.61
N SER A 104 3.31 -0.94 4.40
CA SER A 104 1.89 -1.20 4.19
C SER A 104 1.70 -2.54 3.48
N ALA A 105 0.70 -3.31 3.90
CA ALA A 105 0.32 -4.55 3.24
C ALA A 105 -1.21 -4.64 3.12
N SER A 106 -1.71 -5.33 2.11
CA SER A 106 -3.14 -5.63 2.01
C SER A 106 -3.37 -6.99 1.36
N VAL A 107 -4.56 -7.56 1.60
CA VAL A 107 -4.92 -8.92 1.15
C VAL A 107 -6.00 -8.89 0.07
N PRO A 108 -6.04 -9.88 -0.83
CA PRO A 108 -7.19 -10.13 -1.69
C PRO A 108 -8.26 -10.95 -0.94
N ALA A 109 -9.41 -11.14 -1.57
CA ALA A 109 -10.33 -12.20 -1.15
C ALA A 109 -9.77 -13.59 -1.51
N ASN A 110 -9.99 -14.57 -0.65
CA ASN A 110 -9.82 -16.00 -0.93
C ASN A 110 -8.43 -16.44 -1.44
N ASN A 111 -7.34 -15.82 -0.98
CA ASN A 111 -5.98 -16.29 -1.27
C ASN A 111 -5.15 -16.37 0.02
N GLU A 112 -4.97 -17.59 0.51
CA GLU A 112 -4.27 -17.87 1.76
C GLU A 112 -2.77 -17.52 1.71
N VAL A 113 -2.11 -17.79 0.58
CA VAL A 113 -0.68 -17.48 0.39
C VAL A 113 -0.46 -15.96 0.46
N ALA A 114 -1.33 -15.18 -0.19
CA ALA A 114 -1.30 -13.73 -0.11
C ALA A 114 -1.60 -13.22 1.31
N PHE A 115 -2.54 -13.84 2.02
CA PHE A 115 -2.86 -13.51 3.41
C PHE A 115 -1.65 -13.73 4.32
N ASN A 116 -1.03 -14.91 4.26
CA ASN A 116 0.16 -15.25 5.05
C ASN A 116 1.32 -14.33 4.71
N THR A 117 1.55 -14.04 3.43
CA THR A 117 2.58 -13.11 2.98
C THR A 117 2.36 -11.70 3.55
N ALA A 118 1.13 -11.18 3.51
CA ALA A 118 0.82 -9.87 4.06
C ALA A 118 0.99 -9.82 5.58
N ARG A 119 0.57 -10.88 6.30
CA ARG A 119 0.78 -11.00 7.75
C ARG A 119 2.26 -10.99 8.09
N ASP A 120 3.05 -11.81 7.41
CA ASP A 120 4.49 -11.96 7.67
C ASP A 120 5.25 -10.68 7.30
N THR A 121 4.77 -9.95 6.29
CA THR A 121 5.25 -8.61 5.93
C THR A 121 5.10 -7.63 7.09
N LEU A 122 3.90 -7.56 7.69
CA LEU A 122 3.64 -6.65 8.81
C LEU A 122 4.39 -7.10 10.07
N ALA A 123 4.52 -8.41 10.30
CA ALA A 123 5.31 -8.96 11.40
C ALA A 123 6.80 -8.59 11.28
N TRP A 124 7.39 -8.72 10.08
CA TRP A 124 8.75 -8.27 9.81
C TRP A 124 8.92 -6.76 10.03
N ALA A 125 7.95 -5.96 9.57
CA ALA A 125 8.01 -4.52 9.74
C ALA A 125 8.05 -4.14 11.24
N LYS A 126 7.18 -4.75 12.05
CA LYS A 126 7.19 -4.58 13.52
C LYS A 126 8.51 -5.02 14.14
N SER A 127 8.99 -6.23 13.82
CA SER A 127 10.23 -6.77 14.42
C SER A 127 11.46 -5.95 14.09
N ALA A 128 11.42 -5.26 12.96
CA ALA A 128 12.49 -4.39 12.54
C ALA A 128 12.27 -2.93 12.99
N GLY A 129 11.24 -2.62 13.78
CA GLY A 129 11.03 -1.29 14.37
C GLY A 129 10.40 -0.28 13.40
N ARG A 130 9.65 -0.75 12.41
CA ARG A 130 8.84 0.06 11.49
C ARG A 130 7.40 0.00 11.95
N LYS A 131 6.65 1.06 11.65
CA LYS A 131 5.20 1.08 11.81
C LYS A 131 4.53 0.30 10.69
N THR A 132 3.32 -0.16 10.95
CA THR A 132 2.53 -0.99 10.05
C THR A 132 1.26 -0.31 9.60
N MET A 133 0.90 -0.50 8.33
CA MET A 133 -0.29 0.07 7.74
C MET A 133 -1.06 -1.00 6.96
N SER A 134 -2.39 -0.88 6.95
CA SER A 134 -3.26 -1.61 6.03
C SER A 134 -4.32 -0.67 5.46
N ILE A 135 -4.95 -1.10 4.37
CA ILE A 135 -6.04 -0.36 3.71
C ILE A 135 -7.31 -1.18 3.84
N LEU A 136 -8.38 -0.53 4.30
CA LEU A 136 -9.73 -1.06 4.25
C LEU A 136 -10.56 -0.16 3.32
N PRO A 137 -10.76 -0.58 2.06
CA PRO A 137 -11.47 0.25 1.10
C PRO A 137 -12.96 0.34 1.45
N ASN A 138 -13.53 1.49 1.16
CA ASN A 138 -14.97 1.71 1.22
C ASN A 138 -15.49 2.06 -0.19
N PRO A 139 -16.79 1.88 -0.48
CA PRO A 139 -17.36 2.26 -1.77
C PRO A 139 -17.23 3.77 -2.00
N ASP A 140 -17.03 4.18 -3.24
CA ASP A 140 -16.97 5.59 -3.60
C ASP A 140 -18.39 6.19 -3.74
N ALA A 141 -19.38 5.36 -4.06
CA ALA A 141 -20.77 5.76 -4.18
C ALA A 141 -21.74 4.60 -3.94
N GLY A 142 -22.98 4.94 -3.59
CA GLY A 142 -24.10 4.02 -3.39
C GLY A 142 -25.35 4.58 -4.02
N ARG A 143 -26.21 3.71 -4.53
CA ARG A 143 -27.51 4.09 -5.10
C ARG A 143 -28.53 3.00 -4.85
N ILE A 144 -29.72 3.37 -4.39
CA ILE A 144 -30.85 2.44 -4.30
C ILE A 144 -31.32 2.10 -5.73
N ILE A 145 -31.30 0.81 -6.06
CA ILE A 145 -31.85 0.24 -7.29
C ILE A 145 -32.74 -0.92 -6.87
N ASN A 146 -34.02 -0.89 -7.25
CA ASN A 146 -35.00 -1.93 -6.92
C ASN A 146 -34.98 -2.31 -5.42
N THR A 147 -35.03 -1.32 -4.52
CA THR A 147 -34.99 -1.46 -3.05
C THR A 147 -33.66 -1.96 -2.45
N GLN A 148 -32.61 -2.17 -3.26
CA GLN A 148 -31.29 -2.57 -2.79
C GLN A 148 -30.26 -1.46 -2.99
N CYS A 149 -29.47 -1.18 -1.96
CA CYS A 149 -28.29 -0.33 -2.08
C CYS A 149 -27.25 -1.03 -2.97
N THR A 150 -27.02 -0.44 -4.14
CA THR A 150 -26.01 -0.87 -5.09
C THR A 150 -24.77 0.00 -4.93
N LEU A 151 -23.63 -0.64 -4.65
CA LEU A 151 -22.36 0.03 -4.37
C LEU A 151 -21.41 0.06 -5.57
N TRP A 152 -20.69 1.17 -5.70
CA TRP A 152 -19.77 1.43 -6.80
C TRP A 152 -18.40 1.88 -6.31
N THR A 153 -17.40 1.62 -7.14
CA THR A 153 -16.06 2.20 -7.04
C THR A 153 -15.60 2.80 -8.35
N TYR A 154 -14.79 3.85 -8.28
CA TYR A 154 -14.14 4.52 -9.40
C TYR A 154 -12.64 4.32 -9.31
N GLN A 155 -12.03 3.89 -10.41
CA GLN A 155 -10.58 3.78 -10.47
C GLN A 155 -10.00 5.10 -10.94
N SER A 156 -8.85 5.51 -10.39
CA SER A 156 -8.19 6.77 -10.72
C SER A 156 -7.84 6.98 -12.20
N GLY A 157 -7.86 5.90 -13.01
CA GLY A 157 -7.67 5.95 -14.46
C GLY A 157 -8.92 5.66 -15.31
N SER A 158 -10.07 5.43 -14.70
CA SER A 158 -11.32 5.11 -15.40
C SER A 158 -12.51 5.80 -14.72
N VAL A 159 -13.16 6.70 -15.45
CA VAL A 159 -14.40 7.37 -15.02
C VAL A 159 -15.60 6.42 -14.97
N LYS A 160 -15.50 5.22 -15.56
CA LYS A 160 -16.58 4.24 -15.51
C LYS A 160 -16.65 3.61 -14.12
N ALA A 161 -17.81 3.73 -13.48
CA ALA A 161 -18.12 3.05 -12.24
C ALA A 161 -18.05 1.53 -12.41
N ALA A 162 -17.34 0.85 -11.51
CA ALA A 162 -17.35 -0.61 -11.37
C ALA A 162 -18.12 -0.99 -10.11
N ARG A 163 -18.71 -2.20 -10.08
CA ARG A 163 -19.35 -2.71 -8.87
C ARG A 163 -18.31 -2.82 -7.75
N PHE A 164 -18.66 -2.34 -6.56
CA PHE A 164 -17.80 -2.47 -5.40
C PHE A 164 -17.66 -3.94 -5.00
N ASP A 165 -16.43 -4.38 -4.77
CA ASP A 165 -16.13 -5.76 -4.38
C ASP A 165 -16.23 -5.90 -2.84
N GLU A 166 -17.44 -6.20 -2.37
CA GLU A 166 -17.71 -6.40 -0.95
C GLU A 166 -16.94 -7.58 -0.36
N SER A 167 -16.68 -8.62 -1.15
CA SER A 167 -15.91 -9.80 -0.71
C SER A 167 -14.45 -9.42 -0.43
N ALA A 168 -13.84 -8.62 -1.30
CA ALA A 168 -12.51 -8.07 -1.07
C ALA A 168 -12.47 -7.18 0.18
N ARG A 169 -13.51 -6.35 0.40
CA ARG A 169 -13.60 -5.52 1.62
C ARG A 169 -13.66 -6.40 2.88
N LYS A 170 -14.52 -7.43 2.90
CA LYS A 170 -14.65 -8.36 4.04
C LYS A 170 -13.32 -9.05 4.37
N ALA A 171 -12.60 -9.53 3.36
CA ALA A 171 -11.27 -10.13 3.55
C ALA A 171 -10.25 -9.14 4.14
N LYS A 172 -10.23 -7.89 3.66
CA LYS A 172 -9.36 -6.84 4.20
C LYS A 172 -9.73 -6.44 5.63
N LEU A 173 -11.02 -6.40 5.97
CA LEU A 173 -11.49 -6.16 7.35
C LEU A 173 -11.00 -7.26 8.29
N ALA A 174 -11.24 -8.53 7.95
CA ALA A 174 -10.78 -9.66 8.75
C ALA A 174 -9.25 -9.65 8.92
N PHE A 175 -8.50 -9.33 7.87
CA PHE A 175 -7.05 -9.18 7.96
C PHE A 175 -6.63 -8.05 8.92
N VAL A 176 -7.29 -6.89 8.87
CA VAL A 176 -7.01 -5.76 9.78
C VAL A 176 -7.25 -6.17 11.25
N GLU A 177 -8.35 -6.87 11.52
CA GLU A 177 -8.71 -7.35 12.87
C GLU A 177 -7.68 -8.35 13.42
N ILE A 178 -7.16 -9.23 12.56
CA ILE A 178 -6.15 -10.23 12.92
C ILE A 178 -4.75 -9.59 13.05
N ALA A 179 -4.30 -8.85 12.04
CA ALA A 179 -2.94 -8.34 11.95
C ALA A 179 -2.68 -7.12 12.86
N LYS A 180 -3.74 -6.38 13.22
CA LYS A 180 -3.71 -5.19 14.08
C LYS A 180 -2.57 -4.23 13.70
N PRO A 181 -2.61 -3.64 12.49
CA PRO A 181 -1.60 -2.67 12.06
C PRO A 181 -1.67 -1.41 12.94
N ASP A 182 -0.57 -0.65 13.01
CA ASP A 182 -0.54 0.64 13.71
C ASP A 182 -1.52 1.66 13.08
N TYR A 183 -1.70 1.58 11.75
CA TYR A 183 -2.58 2.45 10.99
C TYR A 183 -3.51 1.65 10.08
N VAL A 184 -4.77 2.08 10.02
CA VAL A 184 -5.75 1.61 9.04
C VAL A 184 -6.21 2.81 8.23
N VAL A 185 -6.00 2.74 6.91
CA VAL A 185 -6.46 3.76 5.97
C VAL A 185 -7.84 3.36 5.46
N LEU A 186 -8.79 4.27 5.59
CA LEU A 186 -10.20 4.11 5.23
C LEU A 186 -10.61 5.24 4.29
N ASP A 187 -11.45 4.95 3.31
CA ASP A 187 -12.08 6.00 2.51
C ASP A 187 -13.28 6.57 3.26
N LEU A 188 -13.47 7.89 3.19
CA LEU A 188 -14.66 8.56 3.71
C LEU A 188 -15.76 8.50 2.65
N MET A 189 -16.87 7.84 2.98
CA MET A 189 -18.06 7.79 2.13
C MET A 189 -18.96 8.96 2.48
N GLY A 190 -19.63 9.57 1.51
CA GLY A 190 -20.52 10.66 1.86
C GLY A 190 -21.21 11.36 0.71
N ASP A 191 -22.10 12.24 1.10
CA ASP A 191 -22.75 13.23 0.26
C ASP A 191 -22.09 14.60 0.51
N LEU A 192 -21.21 14.98 -0.41
CA LEU A 192 -20.51 16.26 -0.37
C LEU A 192 -21.49 17.44 -0.51
N GLY A 193 -22.57 17.29 -1.29
CA GLY A 193 -23.57 18.33 -1.52
C GLY A 193 -24.34 18.69 -0.25
N ASN A 194 -24.60 17.68 0.58
CA ASN A 194 -25.29 17.84 1.86
C ASN A 194 -24.35 17.89 3.08
N ARG A 195 -23.02 17.95 2.86
CA ARG A 195 -21.99 17.98 3.93
C ARG A 195 -22.12 16.85 4.95
N ARG A 196 -22.42 15.63 4.47
CA ARG A 196 -22.52 14.43 5.31
C ARG A 196 -21.47 13.42 4.86
N TRP A 197 -20.66 12.93 5.79
CA TRP A 197 -19.67 11.89 5.53
C TRP A 197 -19.55 10.94 6.70
N ILE A 198 -19.26 9.68 6.39
CA ILE A 198 -19.17 8.56 7.31
C ILE A 198 -17.97 7.71 6.89
N GLY A 199 -17.07 7.41 7.84
CA GLY A 199 -15.97 6.45 7.63
C GLY A 199 -16.35 4.99 7.93
N ASP A 200 -17.45 4.79 8.65
CA ASP A 200 -18.01 3.49 9.00
C ASP A 200 -18.94 2.94 7.90
N PHE A 201 -18.63 1.75 7.40
CA PHE A 201 -19.37 1.16 6.28
C PHE A 201 -20.82 0.83 6.64
N SER A 202 -21.08 0.29 7.82
CA SER A 202 -22.44 -0.09 8.25
C SER A 202 -23.34 1.14 8.37
N SER A 203 -22.82 2.20 8.97
CA SER A 203 -23.51 3.48 9.13
C SER A 203 -23.77 4.14 7.77
N TYR A 204 -22.83 4.05 6.83
CA TYR A 204 -23.05 4.52 5.47
C TYR A 204 -24.23 3.82 4.79
N ILE A 205 -24.30 2.48 4.88
CA ILE A 205 -25.38 1.68 4.28
C ILE A 205 -26.75 2.00 4.89
N ILE A 206 -26.81 2.33 6.18
CA ILE A 206 -28.08 2.61 6.89
C ILE A 206 -28.59 4.04 6.62
N TYR A 207 -27.69 5.02 6.55
CA TYR A 207 -28.06 6.44 6.62
C TYR A 207 -27.84 7.23 5.32
N LEU A 208 -26.94 6.76 4.46
CA LEU A 208 -26.50 7.48 3.27
C LEU A 208 -26.65 6.66 1.98
N CYS A 209 -27.08 5.40 2.11
CA CYS A 209 -27.66 4.58 1.07
C CYS A 209 -29.08 4.17 1.53
#